data_AF-A0A0A3XXL5-F1
#
_entry.id   AF-A0A0A3XXL5-F1
#
_cell.length_a   1.000
_cell.length_b   1.000
_cell.length_c   1.000
_cell.angle_alpha   90.00
_cell.angle_beta   90.00
_cell.angle_gamma   90.00
#
_symmetry.space_group_name_H-M   'P 1'
#
loop_
_entity.id
_entity.type
_entity.pdbx_description
1 polymer ?
#
loop_
_entity_poly.entity_id
_entity_poly.type
_entity_poly.pdbx_seq_one_letter_code
_entity_poly.pdbx_strand_id
1 'polypeptide(L)' 'MSPASFNAIATARGDGLDPKLRELLEQTAASPHADVVVRSDGMLQAGPSPRSEQAEMVSAVVVGLQRLVATRAK' A
#
# COMPACT_ATOMS: atom_id res chain seq x y z
N MET A 1 -21.89 -14.47 -20.01
CA MET A 1 -20.48 -14.66 -20.38
C MET A 1 -19.66 -14.51 -19.10
N SER A 2 -18.83 -15.48 -18.73
CA SER A 2 -18.05 -15.42 -17.48
C SER A 2 -16.71 -14.70 -17.69
N PRO A 3 -16.08 -14.13 -16.64
CA PRO A 3 -14.76 -13.50 -16.72
C PRO A 3 -13.69 -14.42 -17.33
N ALA A 4 -13.75 -15.72 -17.00
CA ALA A 4 -12.86 -16.74 -17.54
C ALA A 4 -13.05 -16.91 -19.07
N SER A 5 -14.29 -16.96 -19.54
CA SER A 5 -14.59 -17.08 -20.98
C SER A 5 -14.22 -15.82 -21.77
N PHE A 6 -14.35 -14.63 -21.16
CA PHE A 6 -13.91 -13.38 -21.76
C PHE A 6 -12.38 -13.32 -21.89
N ASN A 7 -11.66 -13.68 -20.82
CA ASN A 7 -10.20 -13.68 -20.85
C ASN A 7 -9.64 -14.70 -21.84
N ALA A 8 -10.22 -15.90 -21.96
CA ALA A 8 -9.79 -16.88 -22.95
C ALA A 8 -9.86 -16.35 -24.39
N ILE A 9 -10.93 -15.60 -24.72
CA ILE A 9 -11.10 -14.96 -26.03
C ILE A 9 -10.09 -13.84 -26.24
N ALA A 10 -9.84 -13.02 -25.21
CA ALA A 10 -8.82 -11.97 -25.26
C ALA A 10 -7.41 -12.57 -25.44
N THR A 11 -7.06 -13.61 -24.67
CA THR A 11 -5.74 -14.28 -24.75
C THR A 11 -5.52 -14.89 -26.12
N ALA A 12 -6.54 -15.50 -26.72
CA ALA A 12 -6.46 -16.04 -28.09
C ALA A 12 -6.19 -14.97 -29.16
N ARG A 13 -6.49 -13.69 -28.86
CA ARG A 13 -6.19 -12.53 -29.72
C ARG A 13 -4.86 -11.86 -29.39
N GLY A 14 -4.15 -12.32 -28.35
CA GLY A 14 -2.97 -11.64 -27.80
C GLY A 14 -3.29 -10.51 -26.81
N ASP A 15 -4.57 -10.27 -26.52
CA ASP A 15 -5.07 -9.17 -25.67
C ASP A 15 -5.47 -9.63 -24.25
N GLY A 16 -5.29 -10.91 -23.92
CA GLY A 16 -5.69 -11.46 -22.62
C GLY A 16 -4.58 -11.41 -21.60
N LEU A 17 -4.94 -11.59 -20.33
CA LEU A 17 -3.96 -11.59 -19.24
C LEU A 17 -2.95 -12.72 -19.42
N ASP A 18 -1.68 -12.39 -19.23
CA ASP A 18 -0.61 -13.38 -19.10
C ASP A 18 -1.01 -14.41 -18.02
N PRO A 19 -0.75 -15.73 -18.23
CA PRO A 19 -1.16 -16.76 -17.28
C PRO A 19 -0.71 -16.49 -15.85
N LYS A 20 0.47 -15.90 -15.65
CA LYS A 20 1.00 -15.56 -14.33
C LYS A 20 0.22 -14.40 -13.70
N LEU A 21 -0.20 -13.42 -14.49
CA LEU A 21 -1.06 -12.34 -14.01
C LEU A 21 -2.44 -12.85 -13.62
N ARG A 22 -2.98 -13.83 -14.35
CA ARG A 22 -4.26 -14.46 -14.00
C ARG A 22 -4.18 -15.20 -12.67
N GLU A 23 -3.13 -16.00 -12.47
CA GLU A 23 -2.89 -16.72 -11.23
C GLU A 23 -2.79 -15.77 -10.02
N LEU A 24 -2.03 -14.66 -10.16
CA LEU A 24 -1.93 -13.63 -9.13
C LEU A 24 -3.29 -12.99 -8.82
N LEU A 25 -4.11 -12.75 -9.84
CA LEU A 25 -5.44 -12.17 -9.67
C LEU A 25 -6.39 -13.12 -8.91
N GLU A 26 -6.36 -14.41 -9.25
CA GLU A 26 -7.13 -15.45 -8.56
C GLU A 26 -6.69 -15.62 -7.09
N GLN A 27 -5.38 -15.58 -6.82
CA GLN A 27 -4.85 -15.60 -5.45
C GLN A 27 -5.28 -14.38 -4.64
N THR A 28 -5.22 -13.18 -5.24
CA THR A 28 -5.63 -11.94 -4.58
C THR A 28 -7.14 -11.93 -4.31
N ALA A 29 -7.95 -12.48 -5.22
CA ALA A 29 -9.40 -12.58 -5.04
C ALA A 29 -9.81 -13.47 -3.84
N ALA A 30 -8.98 -14.44 -3.45
CA ALA A 30 -9.24 -15.28 -2.29
C ALA A 30 -9.05 -14.54 -0.95
N SER A 31 -8.18 -13.52 -0.92
CA SER A 31 -7.96 -12.68 0.27
C SER A 31 -7.68 -11.22 -0.12
N PRO A 32 -8.72 -10.49 -0.56
CA PRO A 32 -8.55 -9.14 -1.12
C PRO A 32 -8.08 -8.11 -0.09
N HIS A 33 -8.09 -8.46 1.19
CA HIS A 33 -7.70 -7.56 2.28
C HIS A 33 -6.37 -7.91 2.95
N ALA A 34 -5.63 -8.93 2.49
CA ALA A 34 -4.40 -9.37 3.15
C ALA A 34 -3.32 -8.28 3.21
N ASP A 35 -3.26 -7.42 2.19
CA ASP A 35 -2.22 -6.39 2.03
C ASP A 35 -2.75 -4.96 2.26
N VAL A 36 -3.94 -4.81 2.84
CA VAL A 36 -4.53 -3.50 3.14
C VAL A 36 -4.79 -3.30 4.63
N VAL A 37 -4.44 -2.12 5.12
CA VAL A 37 -4.66 -1.67 6.48
C VAL A 37 -5.74 -0.59 6.49
N VAL A 38 -6.62 -0.64 7.49
CA VAL A 38 -7.57 0.45 7.74
C VAL A 38 -6.81 1.60 8.41
N ARG A 39 -6.78 2.76 7.75
CA ARG A 39 -6.22 4.00 8.28
C ARG A 39 -7.11 4.59 9.38
N SER A 40 -6.57 5.54 10.15
CA SER A 40 -7.29 6.24 11.21
C SER A 40 -8.50 7.05 10.73
N ASP A 41 -8.54 7.40 9.44
CA ASP A 41 -9.68 8.08 8.79
C ASP A 41 -10.73 7.11 8.24
N GLY A 42 -10.58 5.80 8.49
CA GLY A 42 -11.48 4.76 8.00
C GLY A 42 -11.23 4.32 6.56
N MET A 43 -10.24 4.90 5.87
CA MET A 43 -9.90 4.53 4.50
C MET A 43 -9.02 3.27 4.45
N LEU A 44 -9.23 2.43 3.44
CA LEU A 44 -8.34 1.29 3.16
C LEU A 44 -7.08 1.77 2.46
N GLN A 45 -5.92 1.25 2.89
CA GLN A 45 -4.65 1.57 2.29
C GLN A 45 -3.83 0.32 2.02
N ALA A 46 -3.36 0.20 0.78
CA ALA A 46 -2.36 -0.79 0.42
C ALA A 46 -0.96 -0.31 0.81
N GLY A 47 -0.16 -1.19 1.43
CA GLY A 47 1.21 -0.88 1.81
C GLY A 47 1.36 0.09 3.00
N PRO A 48 2.59 0.52 3.31
CA PRO A 48 2.90 1.24 4.54
C PRO A 48 2.20 2.60 4.62
N SER A 49 1.75 2.99 5.81
CA SER A 49 1.16 4.32 6.06
C SER A 49 2.08 5.42 5.52
N PRO A 50 1.59 6.31 4.63
CA PRO A 50 2.38 7.43 4.16
C PRO A 50 2.76 8.25 5.39
N ARG A 51 4.02 8.72 5.43
CA ARG A 51 4.47 9.61 6.49
C ARG A 51 3.53 10.81 6.51
N SER A 52 2.73 10.91 7.57
CA SER A 52 1.85 12.05 7.78
C SER A 52 2.71 13.26 8.12
N GLU A 53 2.35 14.47 7.64
CA GLU A 53 3.08 15.71 7.95
C GLU A 53 3.25 15.92 9.47
N GLN A 54 2.29 15.44 10.27
CA GLN A 54 2.34 15.48 11.74
C GLN A 54 3.50 14.64 12.32
N ALA A 55 3.83 13.50 11.71
CA ALA A 55 4.95 12.66 12.15
C ALA A 55 6.32 13.32 11.85
N GLU A 56 6.41 14.09 10.75
CA GLU A 56 7.60 14.91 10.48
C GLU A 56 7.73 16.06 11.47
N MET A 57 6.63 16.73 11.80
CA MET A 57 6.63 17.84 12.74
C MET A 57 7.06 17.40 14.15
N VAL A 58 6.58 16.25 14.64
CA VAL A 58 7.01 15.66 15.92
C VAL A 58 8.51 15.31 15.90
N SER A 59 8.99 14.74 14.80
CA SER A 59 10.42 14.42 14.63
C SER A 59 11.28 15.69 14.70
N ALA A 60 10.88 16.76 14.01
CA ALA A 60 11.60 18.04 14.03
C ALA A 60 11.63 18.67 15.42
N VAL A 61 10.51 18.63 16.17
CA VAL A 61 10.42 19.15 17.54
C VAL A 61 11.32 18.36 18.49
N VAL A 62 11.32 17.02 18.40
CA VAL A 62 12.17 16.16 19.24
C VAL A 62 13.65 16.45 18.97
N VAL A 63 14.04 16.54 17.70
CA VAL A 63 15.42 16.89 17.31
C VAL A 63 15.80 18.28 17.82
N GLY A 64 14.89 19.25 17.73
CA GLY A 64 15.08 20.60 18.26
C GLY A 64 15.28 20.63 19.79
N LEU A 65 14.47 19.87 20.52
CA LEU A 65 14.57 19.75 21.98
C LEU A 65 15.88 19.08 22.39
N GLN A 66 16.27 17.99 21.72
CA GLN A 66 17.52 17.28 22.01
C GLN A 66 18.74 18.20 21.83
N ARG A 67 18.73 19.04 20.78
CA ARG A 67 19.77 20.05 20.56
C ARG A 67 19.78 21.12 21.65
N LEU A 68 18.61 21.60 22.06
CA LEU A 68 18.49 22.59 23.14
C LEU A 68 18.95 22.05 24.50
N VAL A 69 18.66 20.78 24.78
CA VAL A 69 19.13 20.11 26.00
C VAL A 69 20.65 19.94 25.96
N ALA A 70 21.21 19.55 24.80
CA ALA A 70 22.65 19.40 24.63
C ALA A 70 23.42 20.73 24.76
N THR A 71 22.84 21.86 24.37
CA THR A 71 23.47 23.18 24.53
C THR A 71 23.37 23.74 25.94
N ARG A 72 22.38 23.30 26.73
CA ARG A 72 22.24 23.66 28.15
C ARG A 72 23.10 22.82 29.11
N ALA A 73 23.64 21.70 28.63
CA ALA A 73 24.51 20.80 29.41
C ALA A 73 26.01 21.18 29.33
N LYS A 74 26.33 22.37 28.81
CA LYS A 74 27.69 22.90 28.64
C LYS A 74 27.79 24.25 29.34
#